data_AF-A0A7Y4QFI3-F1
#
_entry.id   AF-A0A7Y4QFI3-F1
#
_cell.length_a   1.000
_cell.length_b   1.000
_cell.length_c   1.000
_cell.angle_alpha   90.00
_cell.angle_beta   90.00
_cell.angle_gamma   90.00
#
_symmetry.space_group_name_H-M   'P 1'
#
loop_
_entity.id
_entity.type
_entity.pdbx_description
1 polymer ?
#
loop_
_entity_poly.entity_id
_entity_poly.type
_entity_poly.pdbx_seq_one_letter_code
_entity_poly.pdbx_strand_id
1 'polypeptide(L)'
;MSSATLKALFSSQTRVKLLSTFLLHPDSEYFIRELTRLLGEQINSIRRELENLRRIGLVRARHRNRKKYYRVDTEFPLYADLRNLFSKEVQAESPIVSSLKNLPNIQLIVLAGSFASTESKVDLLIVGTVKKELIEALLLQDPEMKHVKYSIFSEADFLYRLSLKDRFIQEILNDPRHITVLNSIAEKVAEAQGK
;
A
#
# COMPACT_ATOMS: atom_id res chain seq x y z
N MET A 1 11.74 -1.24 3.81
CA MET A 1 12.82 -0.32 3.35
C MET A 1 12.13 0.83 2.63
N SER A 2 12.71 2.03 2.56
CA SER A 2 12.07 3.10 1.77
C SER A 2 12.38 2.88 0.29
N SER A 3 11.34 2.74 -0.53
CA SER A 3 11.47 2.73 -1.98
C SER A 3 12.25 3.93 -2.51
N ALA A 4 13.04 3.70 -3.56
CA ALA A 4 13.76 4.73 -4.30
C ALA A 4 12.83 5.85 -4.82
N THR A 5 11.58 5.53 -5.14
CA THR A 5 10.58 6.47 -5.67
C THR A 5 10.19 7.52 -4.63
N LEU A 6 9.82 7.10 -3.41
CA LEU A 6 9.47 8.03 -2.33
C LEU A 6 10.68 8.88 -1.93
N LYS A 7 11.90 8.31 -1.96
CA LYS A 7 13.11 9.09 -1.73
C LYS A 7 13.35 10.17 -2.80
N ALA A 8 12.99 9.91 -4.05
CA ALA A 8 13.12 10.90 -5.12
C ALA A 8 12.07 12.02 -5.00
N LEU A 9 10.84 11.69 -4.58
CA LEU A 9 9.75 12.66 -4.38
C LEU A 9 9.96 13.53 -3.14
N PHE A 10 10.51 12.97 -2.06
CA PHE A 10 10.74 13.68 -0.81
C PHE A 10 12.23 13.92 -0.59
N SER A 11 12.63 15.18 -0.47
CA SER A 11 14.03 15.62 -0.33
C SER A 11 14.81 15.08 0.89
N SER A 12 14.17 14.33 1.80
CA SER A 12 14.78 13.85 3.04
C SER A 12 14.46 12.39 3.28
N GLN A 13 15.50 11.56 3.29
CA GLN A 13 15.42 10.14 3.62
C GLN A 13 14.84 9.89 5.01
N THR A 14 15.25 10.69 5.99
CA THR A 14 14.74 10.62 7.37
C THR A 14 13.24 10.94 7.40
N ARG A 15 12.76 11.89 6.59
CA ARG A 15 11.34 12.23 6.49
C ARG A 15 10.53 11.08 5.92
N VAL A 16 10.98 10.45 4.83
CA VAL A 16 10.30 9.28 4.24
C VAL A 16 10.17 8.16 5.26
N LYS A 17 11.25 7.86 6.01
CA LYS A 17 11.22 6.85 7.06
C LYS A 17 10.22 7.19 8.18
N LEU A 18 10.24 8.44 8.68
CA LEU A 18 9.31 8.89 9.71
C LEU A 18 7.86 8.83 9.23
N LEU A 19 7.57 9.33 8.02
CA LEU A 19 6.23 9.28 7.43
C LEU A 19 5.75 7.84 7.27
N SER A 20 6.59 6.95 6.75
CA SER A 20 6.26 5.52 6.64
C SER A 20 5.91 4.93 8.00
N THR A 21 6.71 5.18 9.05
CA THR A 21 6.40 4.69 10.40
C THR A 21 5.10 5.24 10.96
N PHE A 22 4.90 6.56 10.90
CA PHE A 22 3.75 7.21 11.51
C PHE A 22 2.43 6.92 10.78
N LEU A 23 2.44 6.91 9.45
CA LEU A 23 1.24 6.71 8.64
C LEU A 23 0.76 5.26 8.67
N LEU A 24 1.68 4.30 8.73
CA LEU A 24 1.37 2.86 8.75
C LEU A 24 1.10 2.32 10.16
N HIS A 25 1.53 3.03 11.21
CA HIS A 25 1.29 2.65 12.61
C HIS A 25 0.63 3.80 13.39
N PRO A 26 -0.62 4.19 13.05
CA PRO A 26 -1.25 5.38 13.62
C PRO A 26 -1.53 5.30 15.13
N ASP A 27 -1.61 4.09 15.69
CA ASP A 27 -1.83 3.87 17.13
C ASP A 27 -0.55 3.89 17.96
N SER A 28 0.61 3.91 17.29
CA SER A 28 1.90 3.89 17.97
C SER A 28 2.39 5.29 18.33
N GLU A 29 2.97 5.41 19.53
CA GLU A 29 3.66 6.61 19.98
C GLU A 29 5.15 6.31 20.17
N TYR A 30 6.02 7.23 19.74
CA TYR A 30 7.47 7.02 19.81
C TYR A 30 8.17 8.20 20.46
N PHE A 31 9.23 7.95 21.23
CA PHE A 31 10.19 9.01 21.59
C PHE A 31 11.41 9.01 20.65
N ILE A 32 12.13 10.14 20.61
CA ILE A 32 13.23 10.36 19.63
C ILE A 32 14.26 9.23 19.64
N ARG A 33 14.68 8.76 20.82
CA ARG A 33 15.68 7.69 20.94
C ARG A 33 15.17 6.31 20.48
N GLU A 34 13.86 6.05 20.53
CA GLU A 34 13.29 4.85 19.88
C GLU A 34 13.39 4.99 18.36
N LEU A 35 12.96 6.14 17.82
CA LEU A 35 13.03 6.41 16.38
C LEU A 35 14.45 6.34 15.83
N THR A 36 15.47 6.81 16.56
CA THR A 36 16.87 6.69 16.11
C THR A 36 17.29 5.25 15.93
N ARG A 37 16.86 4.37 16.85
CA ARG A 37 17.20 2.94 16.81
C ARG A 37 16.39 2.21 15.74
N LEU A 38 15.09 2.50 15.68
CA LEU A 38 14.17 1.90 14.73
C LEU A 38 14.53 2.24 13.28
N LEU A 39 14.91 3.49 13.02
CA LEU A 39 15.11 4.00 11.66
C LEU A 39 16.58 3.99 11.21
N GLY A 40 17.51 3.77 12.13
CA GLY A 40 18.95 3.87 11.86
C GLY A 40 19.37 5.28 11.45
N GLU A 41 18.73 6.30 12.02
CA GLU A 41 18.91 7.71 11.64
C GLU A 41 19.53 8.53 12.77
N GLN A 42 20.26 9.59 12.42
CA GLN A 42 20.88 10.47 13.39
C GLN A 42 19.84 11.27 14.19
N ILE A 43 20.11 11.46 15.48
CA ILE A 43 19.19 12.12 16.41
C ILE A 43 18.78 13.53 15.97
N ASN A 44 19.73 14.30 15.39
CA ASN A 44 19.47 15.67 14.96
C ASN A 44 18.61 15.71 13.68
N SER A 45 18.79 14.73 12.77
CA SER A 45 17.93 14.58 11.59
C SER A 45 16.49 14.26 11.98
N ILE A 46 16.30 13.31 12.90
CA ILE A 46 14.96 12.99 13.43
C ILE A 46 14.34 14.20 14.12
N ARG A 47 15.09 14.92 14.96
CA ARG A 47 14.58 16.11 15.66
C ARG A 47 14.11 17.18 14.66
N ARG A 48 14.92 17.47 13.64
CA ARG A 48 14.59 18.46 12.60
C ARG A 48 13.32 18.08 11.84
N GLU A 49 13.22 16.83 11.39
CA GLU A 49 12.04 16.39 10.64
C GLU A 49 10.79 16.29 11.53
N LEU A 50 10.90 15.82 12.78
CA LEU A 50 9.77 15.83 13.71
C LEU A 50 9.25 17.24 13.98
N GLU A 51 10.13 18.23 14.08
CA GLU A 51 9.71 19.61 14.26
C GLU A 51 9.01 20.15 13.01
N ASN A 52 9.50 19.80 11.81
CA ASN A 52 8.81 20.11 10.56
C ASN A 52 7.40 19.49 10.50
N LEU A 53 7.28 18.19 10.81
CA LEU A 53 6.02 17.47 10.78
C LEU A 53 5.04 17.97 11.86
N ARG A 54 5.55 18.39 13.03
CA ARG A 54 4.75 19.07 14.06
C ARG A 54 4.24 20.42 13.59
N ARG A 55 5.11 21.23 12.97
CA ARG A 55 4.77 22.59 12.53
C ARG A 55 3.64 22.59 11.50
N ILE A 56 3.58 21.58 10.63
CA ILE A 56 2.48 21.43 9.66
C ILE A 56 1.24 20.75 10.25
N GLY A 57 1.30 20.28 11.50
CA GLY A 57 0.17 19.62 12.17
C GLY A 57 0.03 18.11 11.96
N LEU A 58 0.85 17.48 11.10
CA LEU A 58 0.76 16.03 10.84
C LEU A 58 1.17 15.18 12.05
N VAL A 59 2.06 15.68 12.91
CA VAL A 59 2.53 14.97 14.11
C VAL A 59 2.23 15.78 15.36
N ARG A 60 1.59 15.15 16.36
CA ARG A 60 1.40 15.72 17.69
C ARG A 60 2.49 15.21 18.64
N ALA A 61 2.77 15.96 19.70
CA ALA A 61 3.62 15.44 20.78
C ALA A 61 3.01 15.65 22.15
N ARG A 62 3.25 14.68 23.03
CA ARG A 62 2.77 14.67 24.42
C ARG A 62 3.91 14.31 25.37
N HIS A 63 3.89 14.89 26.56
CA HIS A 63 4.81 14.51 27.62
C HIS A 63 4.20 13.39 28.49
N ARG A 64 4.96 12.30 28.67
CA ARG A 64 4.62 11.18 29.57
C ARG A 64 5.90 10.64 30.19
N ASN A 65 5.92 10.40 31.50
CA ASN A 65 7.06 9.81 32.22
C ASN A 65 8.42 10.48 31.90
N ARG A 66 8.47 11.82 31.97
CA ARG A 66 9.66 12.65 31.65
C ARG A 66 10.18 12.50 30.21
N LYS A 67 9.42 11.88 29.31
CA LYS A 67 9.75 11.74 27.88
C LYS A 67 8.71 12.47 27.03
N LYS A 68 9.16 12.98 25.88
CA LYS A 68 8.31 13.56 24.85
C LYS A 68 8.05 12.49 23.77
N TYR A 69 6.79 12.09 23.65
CA TYR A 69 6.29 11.12 22.68
C TYR A 69 5.66 11.84 21.50
N TYR A 70 5.78 11.24 20.32
CA TYR A 70 5.27 11.75 19.06
C TYR A 70 4.31 10.72 18.47
N ARG A 71 3.21 11.18 17.90
CA ARG A 71 2.17 10.37 17.24
C ARG A 71 1.66 11.12 16.01
N VAL A 72 1.23 10.39 14.99
CA VAL A 72 0.53 10.99 13.85
C VAL A 72 -0.82 11.56 14.29
N ASP A 73 -1.24 12.64 13.65
CA ASP A 73 -2.59 13.18 13.76
C ASP A 73 -3.45 12.60 12.63
N THR A 74 -4.37 11.70 12.96
CA THR A 74 -5.28 11.09 11.97
C THR A 74 -6.33 12.07 11.45
N GLU A 75 -6.56 13.17 12.17
CA GLU A 75 -7.47 14.25 11.78
C GLU A 75 -6.80 15.29 10.86
N PHE A 76 -5.51 15.11 10.53
CA PHE A 76 -4.81 16.00 9.62
C PHE A 76 -5.43 15.91 8.21
N PRO A 77 -5.72 17.04 7.52
CA PRO A 77 -6.47 17.04 6.27
C PRO A 77 -5.92 16.13 5.16
N LEU A 78 -4.60 15.96 5.07
CA LEU A 78 -3.96 15.10 4.06
C LEU A 78 -3.52 13.74 4.63
N TYR A 79 -3.97 13.36 5.82
CA TYR A 79 -3.56 12.11 6.47
C TYR A 79 -3.93 10.89 5.60
N ALA A 80 -5.18 10.82 5.15
CA ALA A 80 -5.66 9.71 4.35
C ALA A 80 -4.89 9.57 3.02
N ASP A 81 -4.66 10.69 2.32
CA ASP A 81 -3.93 10.68 1.04
C ASP A 81 -2.48 10.27 1.21
N LEU A 82 -1.79 10.82 2.24
CA LEU A 82 -0.42 10.44 2.55
C LEU A 82 -0.33 8.98 2.97
N ARG A 83 -1.23 8.52 3.84
CA ARG A 83 -1.28 7.10 4.24
C ARG A 83 -1.47 6.20 3.03
N ASN A 84 -2.40 6.53 2.14
CA ASN A 84 -2.61 5.78 0.91
C ASN A 84 -1.34 5.75 0.06
N LEU A 85 -0.71 6.90 -0.20
CA LEU A 85 0.54 6.97 -0.97
C LEU A 85 1.63 6.06 -0.40
N PHE A 86 1.86 6.10 0.91
CA PHE A 86 2.89 5.30 1.56
C PHE A 86 2.52 3.81 1.64
N SER A 87 1.26 3.48 1.91
CA SER A 87 0.76 2.10 1.90
C SER A 87 0.90 1.47 0.52
N LYS A 88 0.58 2.21 -0.56
CA LYS A 88 0.70 1.71 -1.93
C LYS A 88 2.12 1.28 -2.25
N GLU A 89 3.08 2.13 -1.89
CA GLU A 89 4.48 1.85 -2.15
C GLU A 89 4.96 0.61 -1.39
N VAL A 90 4.64 0.52 -0.10
CA VAL A 90 5.06 -0.61 0.74
C VAL A 90 4.43 -1.92 0.26
N GLN A 91 3.16 -1.89 -0.14
CA GLN A 91 2.47 -3.09 -0.63
C GLN A 91 3.01 -3.55 -1.98
N ALA A 92 3.35 -2.62 -2.88
CA ALA A 92 3.95 -2.94 -4.17
C ALA A 92 5.29 -3.67 -4.05
N GLU A 93 6.04 -3.41 -2.97
CA GLU A 93 7.31 -4.06 -2.61
C GLU A 93 7.15 -5.25 -1.64
N SER A 94 5.92 -5.62 -1.26
CA SER A 94 5.73 -6.68 -0.27
C SER A 94 6.19 -8.05 -0.80
N PRO A 95 6.66 -8.97 0.08
CA PRO A 95 7.08 -10.31 -0.32
C PRO A 95 5.97 -11.13 -0.98
N ILE A 96 4.72 -10.95 -0.52
CA ILE A 96 3.53 -11.60 -1.10
C ILE A 96 3.30 -11.13 -2.53
N VAL A 97 3.35 -9.82 -2.79
CA VAL A 97 3.20 -9.25 -4.14
C VAL A 97 4.34 -9.67 -5.05
N SER A 98 5.56 -9.73 -4.53
CA SER A 98 6.73 -10.22 -5.27
C SER A 98 6.56 -11.69 -5.66
N SER A 99 6.07 -12.52 -4.74
CA SER A 99 5.78 -13.94 -5.00
C SER A 99 4.67 -14.09 -6.04
N LEU A 100 3.60 -13.31 -5.96
CA LEU A 100 2.51 -13.31 -6.93
C LEU A 100 2.98 -12.89 -8.33
N LYS A 101 3.82 -11.86 -8.43
CA LYS A 101 4.41 -11.41 -9.72
C LYS A 101 5.26 -12.48 -10.40
N ASN A 102 5.91 -13.35 -9.62
CA ASN A 102 6.78 -14.40 -10.13
C ASN A 102 6.03 -15.67 -10.56
N LEU A 103 4.72 -15.74 -10.36
CA LEU A 103 3.92 -16.86 -10.81
C LEU A 103 3.79 -16.85 -12.35
N PRO A 104 3.93 -18.01 -13.01
CA PRO A 104 3.79 -18.08 -14.46
C PRO A 104 2.33 -17.84 -14.87
N ASN A 105 2.14 -17.33 -16.09
CA ASN A 105 0.83 -17.14 -16.72
C ASN A 105 -0.13 -16.22 -15.97
N ILE A 106 0.38 -15.22 -15.25
CA ILE A 106 -0.41 -14.12 -14.71
C ILE A 106 -0.20 -12.88 -15.57
N GLN A 107 -1.30 -12.26 -15.99
CA GLN A 107 -1.31 -11.08 -16.85
C GLN A 107 -1.66 -9.79 -16.11
N LEU A 108 -2.56 -9.86 -15.12
CA LEU A 108 -2.99 -8.70 -14.35
C LEU A 108 -3.08 -9.06 -12.87
N ILE A 109 -2.56 -8.19 -12.01
CA ILE A 109 -2.76 -8.25 -10.56
C ILE A 109 -3.18 -6.87 -10.07
N VAL A 110 -4.35 -6.79 -9.44
CA VAL A 110 -4.84 -5.58 -8.78
C VAL A 110 -5.05 -5.85 -7.30
N LEU A 111 -4.43 -5.01 -6.47
CA LEU A 111 -4.59 -4.99 -5.03
C LEU A 111 -5.69 -3.98 -4.67
N ALA A 112 -6.66 -4.45 -3.90
CA ALA A 112 -7.83 -3.70 -3.46
C ALA A 112 -8.09 -4.01 -1.98
N GLY A 113 -9.22 -3.54 -1.45
CA GLY A 113 -9.70 -3.95 -0.14
C GLY A 113 -8.67 -3.77 0.97
N SER A 114 -8.37 -4.85 1.70
CA SER A 114 -7.38 -4.90 2.78
C SER A 114 -5.97 -4.48 2.34
N PHE A 115 -5.55 -4.79 1.12
CA PHE A 115 -4.22 -4.37 0.62
C PHE A 115 -4.15 -2.87 0.36
N ALA A 116 -5.25 -2.28 -0.14
CA ALA A 116 -5.32 -0.86 -0.50
C ALA A 116 -5.94 0.03 0.60
N SER A 117 -6.29 -0.54 1.76
CA SER A 117 -7.10 0.15 2.79
C SER A 117 -8.38 0.78 2.22
N THR A 118 -9.08 0.03 1.38
CA THR A 118 -10.34 0.44 0.75
C THR A 118 -11.47 -0.49 1.18
N GLU A 119 -12.71 0.01 1.16
CA GLU A 119 -13.87 -0.86 1.23
C GLU A 119 -14.12 -1.45 -0.17
N SER A 120 -13.72 -2.70 -0.36
CA SER A 120 -13.91 -3.42 -1.62
C SER A 120 -14.48 -4.81 -1.38
N LYS A 121 -15.26 -5.31 -2.35
CA LYS A 121 -15.78 -6.68 -2.35
C LYS A 121 -14.65 -7.70 -2.39
N VAL A 122 -13.54 -7.37 -3.05
CA VAL A 122 -12.32 -8.19 -3.12
C VAL A 122 -11.10 -7.39 -2.70
N ASP A 123 -10.15 -8.09 -2.12
CA ASP A 123 -8.86 -7.59 -1.70
C ASP A 123 -7.79 -7.84 -2.77
N LEU A 124 -7.95 -8.90 -3.57
CA LEU A 124 -6.99 -9.28 -4.61
C LEU A 124 -7.71 -9.77 -5.89
N LEU A 125 -7.43 -9.14 -7.01
CA LEU A 125 -7.87 -9.57 -8.33
C LEU A 125 -6.68 -10.10 -9.13
N ILE A 126 -6.79 -11.31 -9.65
CA ILE A 126 -5.78 -11.95 -10.50
C ILE A 126 -6.42 -12.30 -11.83
N VAL A 127 -5.76 -11.95 -12.93
CA VAL A 127 -6.11 -12.43 -14.27
C VAL A 127 -4.99 -13.32 -14.77
N GLY A 128 -5.33 -14.56 -15.06
CA GLY A 128 -4.43 -15.54 -15.65
C GLY A 128 -4.79 -16.98 -15.32
N THR A 129 -3.85 -17.88 -15.62
CA THR A 129 -4.03 -19.32 -15.45
C THR A 129 -3.22 -19.78 -14.24
N VAL A 130 -3.82 -19.68 -13.06
CA VAL A 130 -3.19 -20.07 -11.80
C VAL A 130 -4.12 -20.97 -10.98
N LYS A 131 -3.52 -21.97 -10.31
CA LYS A 131 -4.24 -22.85 -9.40
C LYS A 131 -4.59 -22.12 -8.11
N LYS A 132 -5.83 -22.29 -7.66
CA LYS A 132 -6.36 -21.67 -6.43
C LYS A 132 -5.51 -22.00 -5.21
N GLU A 133 -5.08 -23.26 -5.11
CA GLU A 133 -4.30 -23.79 -3.98
C GLU A 133 -2.95 -23.08 -3.85
N LEU A 134 -2.35 -22.64 -4.96
CA LEU A 134 -1.09 -21.91 -4.95
C LEU A 134 -1.26 -20.50 -4.38
N ILE A 135 -2.35 -19.82 -4.73
CA ILE A 135 -2.68 -18.49 -4.20
C ILE A 135 -2.97 -18.60 -2.70
N GLU A 136 -3.77 -19.58 -2.28
CA GLU A 136 -4.06 -19.83 -0.87
C GLU A 136 -2.79 -20.14 -0.07
N ALA A 137 -1.90 -20.98 -0.60
CA ALA A 137 -0.62 -21.30 0.05
C ALA A 137 0.27 -20.07 0.22
N LEU A 138 0.30 -19.15 -0.76
CA LEU A 138 1.03 -17.89 -0.64
C LEU A 138 0.42 -16.97 0.41
N LEU A 139 -0.90 -16.79 0.40
CA LEU A 139 -1.61 -15.93 1.35
C LEU A 139 -1.48 -16.44 2.79
N LEU A 140 -1.41 -17.76 3.00
CA LEU A 140 -1.20 -18.36 4.32
C LEU A 140 0.17 -18.09 4.93
N GLN A 141 1.16 -17.62 4.14
CA GLN A 141 2.49 -17.28 4.66
C GLN A 141 2.46 -16.04 5.56
N ASP A 142 1.45 -15.19 5.41
CA ASP A 142 1.27 -13.99 6.22
C ASP A 142 -0.02 -14.11 7.07
N PRO A 143 0.10 -14.15 8.41
CA PRO A 143 -1.06 -14.24 9.31
C PRO A 143 -2.10 -13.13 9.09
N GLU A 144 -1.66 -11.93 8.70
CA GLU A 144 -2.54 -10.78 8.43
C GLU A 144 -3.36 -10.99 7.14
N MET A 145 -2.92 -11.91 6.26
CA MET A 145 -3.53 -12.16 4.94
C MET A 145 -4.46 -13.38 4.92
N LYS A 146 -4.72 -14.02 6.07
CA LYS A 146 -5.58 -15.23 6.16
C LYS A 146 -7.01 -15.03 5.70
N HIS A 147 -7.54 -13.80 5.75
CA HIS A 147 -8.93 -13.49 5.39
C HIS A 147 -9.06 -12.68 4.11
N VAL A 148 -8.01 -12.67 3.28
CA VAL A 148 -8.01 -11.98 1.98
C VAL A 148 -9.03 -12.61 1.05
N LYS A 149 -10.00 -11.82 0.59
CA LYS A 149 -10.95 -12.17 -0.45
C LYS A 149 -10.30 -11.95 -1.80
N TYR A 150 -10.21 -12.99 -2.62
CA TYR A 150 -9.63 -12.88 -3.94
C TYR A 150 -10.55 -13.38 -5.05
N SER A 151 -10.28 -12.95 -6.27
CA SER A 151 -10.95 -13.43 -7.48
C SER A 151 -9.94 -13.70 -8.57
N ILE A 152 -10.12 -14.82 -9.28
CA ILE A 152 -9.26 -15.27 -10.37
C ILE A 152 -10.11 -15.34 -11.63
N PHE A 153 -9.66 -14.68 -12.69
CA PHE A 153 -10.29 -14.73 -14.02
C PHE A 153 -9.28 -15.25 -15.05
N SER A 154 -9.77 -15.97 -16.05
CA SER A 154 -8.96 -16.13 -17.27
C SER A 154 -8.91 -14.80 -18.02
N GLU A 155 -7.88 -14.60 -18.85
CA GLU A 155 -7.78 -13.40 -19.69
C GLU A 155 -9.04 -13.21 -20.55
N ALA A 156 -9.56 -14.30 -21.12
CA ALA A 156 -10.76 -14.26 -21.95
C ALA A 156 -12.02 -13.84 -21.16
N ASP A 157 -12.26 -14.41 -19.97
CA ASP A 157 -13.43 -14.05 -19.15
C ASP A 157 -13.32 -12.60 -18.63
N PHE A 158 -12.12 -12.19 -18.24
CA PHE A 158 -11.87 -10.83 -17.79
C PHE A 158 -12.14 -9.79 -18.88
N LEU A 159 -11.57 -9.97 -20.08
CA LEU A 159 -11.77 -9.06 -21.20
C LEU A 159 -13.23 -9.05 -21.68
N TYR A 160 -13.89 -10.21 -21.70
CA TYR A 160 -15.30 -10.32 -22.03
C TYR A 160 -16.16 -9.50 -21.07
N ARG A 161 -16.03 -9.72 -19.76
CA ARG A 161 -16.76 -8.96 -18.74
C ARG A 161 -16.44 -7.47 -18.77
N LEU A 162 -15.18 -7.11 -19.05
CA LEU A 162 -14.77 -5.71 -19.19
C LEU A 162 -15.51 -5.03 -20.35
N SER A 163 -15.61 -5.69 -21.51
CA SER A 163 -16.37 -5.18 -22.68
C SER A 163 -17.88 -5.07 -22.44
N LEU A 164 -18.42 -5.92 -21.56
CA LEU A 164 -19.81 -5.82 -21.11
C LEU A 164 -20.02 -4.78 -20.01
N LYS A 165 -18.98 -4.03 -19.62
CA LYS A 165 -19.00 -3.07 -18.52
C LYS A 165 -19.49 -3.70 -17.22
N ASP A 166 -19.04 -4.92 -16.94
CA ASP A 166 -19.33 -5.62 -15.69
C ASP A 166 -19.02 -4.72 -14.50
N ARG A 167 -20.03 -4.53 -13.65
CA ARG A 167 -19.98 -3.58 -12.53
C ARG A 167 -18.83 -3.89 -11.57
N PHE A 168 -18.57 -5.16 -11.31
CA PHE A 168 -17.53 -5.57 -10.37
C PHE A 168 -16.13 -5.25 -10.92
N ILE A 169 -15.87 -5.54 -12.20
CA ILE A 169 -14.59 -5.21 -12.82
C ILE A 169 -14.39 -3.69 -12.89
N GLN A 170 -15.43 -2.95 -13.28
CA GLN A 170 -15.38 -1.49 -13.38
C GLN A 170 -15.13 -0.84 -12.00
N GLU A 171 -15.81 -1.31 -10.94
CA GLU A 171 -15.58 -0.85 -9.55
C GLU A 171 -14.10 -1.05 -9.15
N ILE A 172 -13.47 -2.16 -9.55
CA ILE A 172 -12.08 -2.44 -9.19
C ILE A 172 -11.09 -1.60 -10.02
N LEU A 173 -11.28 -1.50 -11.33
CA LEU A 173 -10.31 -0.81 -12.19
C LEU A 173 -10.36 0.71 -12.06
N ASN A 174 -11.53 1.28 -11.76
CA ASN A 174 -11.73 2.72 -11.74
C ASN A 174 -11.49 3.36 -10.37
N ASP A 175 -11.34 2.59 -9.29
CA ASP A 175 -10.98 3.16 -8.00
C ASP A 175 -9.49 3.55 -7.98
N PRO A 176 -9.16 4.86 -7.89
CA PRO A 176 -7.78 5.32 -7.94
C PRO A 176 -6.98 4.87 -6.71
N ARG A 177 -7.59 4.36 -5.65
CA ARG A 177 -6.93 3.84 -4.45
C ARG A 177 -6.42 2.41 -4.65
N HIS A 178 -7.01 1.65 -5.57
CA HIS A 178 -6.50 0.33 -5.92
C HIS A 178 -5.14 0.42 -6.60
N ILE A 179 -4.38 -0.68 -6.53
CA ILE A 179 -2.99 -0.73 -6.98
C ILE A 179 -2.84 -1.83 -8.01
N THR A 180 -2.59 -1.44 -9.26
CA THR A 180 -2.20 -2.39 -10.29
C THR A 180 -0.71 -2.65 -10.20
N VAL A 181 -0.33 -3.85 -9.77
CA VAL A 181 1.09 -4.21 -9.54
C VAL A 181 1.72 -4.98 -10.70
N LEU A 182 0.91 -5.57 -11.57
CA LEU A 182 1.31 -6.22 -12.81
C LEU A 182 0.19 -6.01 -13.84
N ASN A 183 0.50 -5.58 -15.06
CA ASN A 183 -0.46 -5.51 -16.17
C ASN A 183 0.26 -5.69 -17.51
N SER A 184 0.33 -6.92 -18.02
CA SER A 184 0.88 -7.24 -19.34
C SER A 184 -0.16 -7.18 -20.47
N ILE A 185 -1.44 -6.94 -20.15
CA ILE A 185 -2.56 -6.87 -21.11
C ILE A 185 -3.13 -5.46 -21.22
N ALA A 186 -2.34 -4.43 -20.90
CA ALA A 186 -2.80 -3.04 -20.84
C ALA A 186 -3.44 -2.55 -22.15
N GLU A 187 -2.86 -2.91 -23.30
CA GLU A 187 -3.39 -2.56 -24.63
C GLU A 187 -4.77 -3.21 -24.86
N LYS A 188 -4.91 -4.50 -24.55
CA LYS A 188 -6.19 -5.23 -24.68
C LYS A 188 -7.26 -4.69 -23.74
N VAL A 189 -6.86 -4.27 -22.54
CA VAL A 189 -7.77 -3.62 -21.56
C VAL A 189 -8.28 -2.29 -22.12
N ALA A 190 -7.40 -1.48 -22.71
CA ALA A 190 -7.81 -0.21 -23.34
C ALA A 190 -8.75 -0.43 -24.53
N GLU A 191 -8.49 -1.42 -25.39
CA GLU A 191 -9.37 -1.79 -26.50
C GLU A 191 -10.75 -2.28 -26.04
N ALA A 192 -10.80 -3.04 -24.95
CA ALA A 192 -12.06 -3.55 -24.38
C ALA A 192 -12.86 -2.45 -23.66
N GLN A 193 -12.21 -1.40 -23.15
CA GLN A 193 -12.87 -0.23 -22.54
C GLN A 193 -13.33 0.81 -23.57
N GLY A 194 -12.65 0.88 -24.73
CA GLY A 194 -12.94 1.85 -25.80
C GLY A 194 -14.04 1.44 -26.78
N LYS A 195 -14.61 0.25 -26.64
CA LYS A 195 -15.79 -0.23 -27.38
C LYS A 195 -17.05 -0.16 -26.51
#